data_AF-A0AAD3S384-F1
#
_entry.id   AF-A0AAD3S384-F1
#
_cell.length_a   1.000
_cell.length_b   1.000
_cell.length_c   1.000
_cell.angle_alpha   90.00
_cell.angle_beta   90.00
_cell.angle_gamma   90.00
#
_symmetry.space_group_name_H-M   'P 1'
#
loop_
_entity.id
_entity.type
_entity.pdbx_description
1 polymer ?
#
loop_
_entity_poly.entity_id
_entity_poly.type
_entity_poly.pdbx_seq_one_letter_code
_entity_poly.pdbx_strand_id
1 'polypeptide(L)' 'MPFGLKNTCATYQRFVNKMFEKQIDRNMEVYVDDMLVKNKTTGNHIRDLAKSFEVLRAHQMKLNPSKFIFGVP' A
#
# COMPACT_ATOMS: atom_id res chain seq x y z
N MET A 1 -14.02 -0.27 9.36
CA MET A 1 -15.30 -0.64 8.71
C MET A 1 -15.72 -2.01 9.25
N PRO A 2 -16.99 -2.23 9.59
CA PRO A 2 -17.46 -3.54 10.04
C PRO A 2 -17.43 -4.54 8.88
N PHE A 3 -17.16 -5.81 9.21
CA PHE A 3 -17.21 -6.90 8.24
C PHE A 3 -18.65 -7.14 7.75
N GLY A 4 -18.79 -7.58 6.50
CA GLY A 4 -20.08 -7.94 5.92
C GLY A 4 -20.84 -6.81 5.21
N LEU A 5 -20.30 -5.58 5.13
CA LEU A 5 -20.92 -4.57 4.26
C LEU A 5 -20.58 -4.83 2.79
N LYS A 6 -21.61 -4.76 1.94
CA LYS A 6 -21.53 -4.99 0.49
C LYS A 6 -20.48 -4.11 -0.22
N ASN A 7 -20.22 -2.91 0.32
CA ASN A 7 -19.35 -1.92 -0.31
C ASN A 7 -18.00 -1.70 0.41
N THR A 8 -17.67 -2.47 1.46
CA THR A 8 -16.43 -2.25 2.24
C THR A 8 -15.18 -2.28 1.36
N CYS A 9 -15.09 -3.25 0.45
CA CYS A 9 -13.96 -3.39 -0.48
C CYS A 9 -13.83 -2.15 -1.40
N ALA A 10 -14.93 -1.71 -2.01
CA ALA A 10 -14.93 -0.55 -2.90
C ALA A 10 -14.58 0.76 -2.16
N THR A 11 -15.09 0.94 -0.94
CA THR A 11 -14.75 2.10 -0.11
C THR A 11 -13.29 2.08 0.32
N TYR A 12 -12.77 0.91 0.70
CA TYR A 12 -11.36 0.76 1.08
C TYR A 12 -10.44 1.02 -0.11
N GLN A 13 -10.70 0.42 -1.27
CA GLN A 13 -9.91 0.67 -2.48
C GLN A 13 -9.91 2.17 -2.85
N ARG A 14 -11.05 2.85 -2.78
CA ARG A 14 -11.12 4.30 -3.08
C ARG A 14 -10.32 5.13 -2.09
N PHE A 15 -10.32 4.74 -0.81
CA PHE A 15 -9.50 5.39 0.21
C PHE A 15 -8.01 5.20 -0.07
N VAL A 16 -7.57 3.96 -0.28
CA VAL A 16 -6.18 3.64 -0.56
C VAL A 16 -5.71 4.31 -1.87
N ASN A 17 -6.53 4.29 -2.92
CA ASN A 17 -6.21 4.96 -4.18
C ASN A 17 -5.96 6.47 -4.00
N LYS A 18 -6.71 7.14 -3.12
CA LYS A 18 -6.50 8.57 -2.85
C LYS A 18 -5.23 8.83 -2.06
N MET A 19 -4.88 7.98 -1.11
CA MET A 19 -3.68 8.17 -0.28
C MET A 19 -2.40 7.99 -1.09
N PHE A 20 -2.42 7.00 -1.98
CA PHE A 20 -1.28 6.61 -2.80
C PHE A 20 -1.37 7.12 -4.23
N GLU A 21 -2.23 8.09 -4.54
CA GLU A 21 -2.44 8.63 -5.89
C GLU A 21 -1.12 9.03 -6.59
N LYS A 22 -0.14 9.52 -5.83
CA LYS A 22 1.17 9.92 -6.35
C LYS A 22 2.17 8.77 -6.55
N GLN A 23 1.89 7.60 -5.97
CA GLN A 23 2.76 6.41 -5.93
C GLN A 23 2.20 5.25 -6.77
N ILE A 24 0.86 5.18 -6.90
CA ILE A 24 0.14 4.26 -7.78
C ILE A 24 0.58 4.48 -9.23
N ASP A 25 0.75 3.39 -9.98
CA ASP A 25 1.30 3.29 -11.35
C ASP A 25 2.79 3.62 -11.53
N ARG A 26 3.45 4.25 -10.55
CA ARG A 26 4.89 4.53 -10.61
C ARG A 26 5.73 3.45 -9.94
N ASN A 27 5.41 3.18 -8.68
CA ASN A 27 6.21 2.31 -7.82
C ASN A 27 5.36 1.52 -6.82
N MET A 28 4.03 1.63 -6.89
CA MET A 28 3.12 0.86 -6.07
C MET A 28 1.91 0.36 -6.88
N GLU A 29 1.55 -0.89 -6.66
CA GLU A 29 0.27 -1.48 -7.06
C GLU A 29 -0.52 -1.85 -5.80
N VAL A 30 -1.82 -1.60 -5.81
CA VAL A 30 -2.70 -1.85 -4.66
C VAL A 30 -3.86 -2.72 -5.12
N TYR A 31 -4.06 -3.85 -4.45
CA TYR A 31 -5.17 -4.77 -4.68
C TYR A 31 -5.94 -5.05 -3.39
N VAL A 32 -7.04 -4.33 -3.18
CA VAL A 32 -7.88 -4.41 -1.98
C VAL A 32 -7.03 -4.33 -0.71
N ASP A 33 -6.69 -5.47 -0.09
CA ASP A 33 -5.93 -5.58 1.15
C ASP A 33 -4.41 -5.73 0.97
N ASP A 34 -3.95 -6.00 -0.26
CA ASP A 34 -2.54 -6.23 -0.56
C ASP A 34 -1.93 -5.01 -1.26
N MET A 35 -0.77 -4.56 -0.77
CA MET A 35 0.02 -3.48 -1.37
C MET A 35 1.35 -4.04 -1.85
N LEU A 36 1.69 -3.76 -3.10
CA LEU A 36 2.91 -4.24 -3.74
C LEU A 36 3.76 -3.04 -4.18
N VAL A 37 4.93 -2.89 -3.58
CA VAL A 37 5.89 -1.83 -3.95
C VAL A 37 6.91 -2.40 -4.93
N LYS A 38 6.86 -1.95 -6.19
CA LYS A 38 7.76 -2.39 -7.27
C LYS A 38 8.75 -1.28 -7.60
N ASN A 39 10.01 -1.63 -7.85
CA ASN A 39 11.00 -0.71 -8.38
C ASN A 39 11.93 -1.42 -9.38
N LYS A 40 12.32 -0.73 -10.45
CA LYS A 40 13.29 -1.23 -11.45
C LYS A 40 14.73 -1.26 -10.93
N THR A 41 15.04 -0.53 -9.86
CA THR A 41 16.40 -0.43 -9.31
C THR A 41 16.38 -0.60 -7.79
N THR A 42 17.12 -1.59 -7.29
CA THR A 42 17.15 -1.97 -5.86
C THR A 42 17.53 -0.81 -4.95
N GLY A 43 18.43 0.08 -5.39
CA GLY A 43 18.85 1.27 -4.63
C GLY A 43 17.73 2.30 -4.38
N ASN A 44 16.71 2.34 -5.23
CA ASN A 44 15.57 3.24 -5.06
C ASN A 44 14.41 2.58 -4.31
N HIS A 45 14.39 1.24 -4.19
CA HIS A 45 13.32 0.48 -3.54
C HIS A 45 13.17 0.85 -2.05
N ILE A 46 14.28 0.95 -1.31
CA ILE A 46 14.25 1.33 0.11
C ILE A 46 13.69 2.75 0.29
N ARG A 47 14.04 3.68 -0.60
CA ARG A 47 13.56 5.08 -0.54
C ARG A 47 12.06 5.17 -0.83
N ASP A 48 11.58 4.38 -1.79
CA ASP A 48 10.16 4.34 -2.14
C ASP A 48 9.35 3.67 -1.04
N LEU A 49 9.85 2.58 -0.47
CA LEU A 49 9.26 1.91 0.67
C LEU A 49 9.17 2.84 1.89
N ALA A 50 10.22 3.62 2.18
CA ALA A 50 10.21 4.62 3.25
C ALA A 50 9.09 5.68 3.04
N LYS A 51 8.94 6.19 1.81
CA LYS A 51 7.84 7.13 1.47
C LYS A 51 6.46 6.49 1.64
N SER A 52 6.31 5.21 1.30
CA SER A 52 5.05 4.50 1.51
C SER A 52 4.73 4.34 3.00
N PHE A 53 5.73 4.03 3.83
CA PHE A 53 5.56 3.98 5.29
C PHE A 53 5.22 5.35 5.91
N GLU A 54 5.77 6.45 5.37
CA GLU A 54 5.39 7.80 5.80
C GLU A 54 3.91 8.08 5.51
N VAL A 55 3.41 7.71 4.33
CA VAL A 55 1.99 7.86 3.97
C VAL A 55 1.10 7.02 4.89
N LEU A 56 1.48 5.77 5.18
CA LEU A 56 0.75 4.91 6.11
C LEU A 56 0.70 5.52 7.52
N ARG A 57 1.83 6.05 8.00
CA ARG A 57 1.93 6.69 9.32
C ARG A 57 1.09 7.96 9.41
N ALA A 58 1.12 8.80 8.38
CA ALA A 58 0.35 10.04 8.31
C ALA A 58 -1.16 9.81 8.42
N HIS A 59 -1.64 8.66 7.96
CA HIS A 59 -3.06 8.29 8.00
C HIS A 59 -3.38 7.19 9.04
N GLN A 60 -2.45 6.90 9.94
CA GLN A 60 -2.61 5.94 11.04
C GLN A 60 -2.99 4.51 10.59
N MET A 61 -2.61 4.13 9.37
CA MET A 61 -2.82 2.77 8.89
C MET A 61 -1.79 1.82 9.50
N LYS A 62 -2.26 0.64 9.89
CA LYS A 62 -1.41 -0.42 10.44
C LYS A 62 -1.30 -1.54 9.43
N LEU A 63 -0.08 -1.97 9.17
CA LEU A 63 0.20 -3.17 8.41
C LEU A 63 0.26 -4.37 9.36
N ASN A 64 -0.13 -5.53 8.86
CA ASN A 64 0.06 -6.80 9.56
C ASN A 64 1.45 -7.36 9.21
N PRO A 65 2.42 -7.38 10.16
CA PRO A 65 3.78 -7.85 9.86
C PRO A 65 3.81 -9.31 9.40
N SER A 66 2.90 -10.16 9.88
CA SER A 66 2.85 -11.58 9.54
C SER A 66 2.42 -11.86 8.10
N LYS A 67 1.83 -10.87 7.43
CA LYS A 67 1.42 -10.95 6.02
C LYS A 67 2.37 -10.16 5.10
N PHE A 68 3.36 -9.48 5.66
CA PHE A 68 4.27 -8.65 4.88
C PHE A 68 5.45 -9.48 4.38
N ILE A 69 5.71 -9.43 3.07
CA ILE A 69 6.83 -10.12 2.44
C ILE A 69 7.77 -9.07 1.84
N PHE A 70 9.06 -9.14 2.19
CA PHE A 70 10.10 -8.27 1.65
C PHE A 70 11.02 -9.06 0.73
N GLY A 71 11.52 -8.43 -0.34
CA GLY A 71 12.63 -8.97 -1.13
C GLY A 71 12.28 -10.22 -1.95
N VAL A 72 11.06 -10.30 -2.48
CA VAL A 72 10.69 -11.36 -3.43
C VAL A 72 11.52 -11.18 -4.72
N PRO A 73 12.23 -12.22 -5.20
CA PRO A 73 13.11 -12.16 -6.37
C PRO A 73 12.37 -11.96 -7.70
#